data_AF-A0A9W6S322-F1
#
_entry.id   AF-A0A9W6S322-F1
#
_cell.length_a   1.000
_cell.length_b   1.000
_cell.length_c   1.000
_cell.angle_alpha   90.00
_cell.angle_beta   90.00
_cell.angle_gamma   90.00
#
_symmetry.space_group_name_H-M   'P 1'
#
loop_
_entity.id
_entity.type
_entity.pdbx_description
1 polymer ?
#
loop_
_entity_poly.entity_id
_entity_poly.type
_entity_poly.pdbx_seq_one_letter_code
_entity_poly.pdbx_strand_id
1 'polypeptide(L)'
;MSEELARRYRGRVVFGPFEPVDPDETSALEREIGQALPPAYRAFLDAANGGNLPYSVRVPPGPDGEPISYSDLFRLGRDRRGEYGWGTLLGEYRRLQQSRLAEHLPVTTLLPIARTGGDDLVFLDLAPDRYGQVLGLVHGLPEWAGSRAGDMSGALADDFDAYLDALFIDRDLAEDTWADTAHLDPADPWRRVVEQWLDGGLADWRTRPWATG
;
A
#
# COMPACT_ATOMS: atom_id res chain seq x y z
N MET A 1 11.18 -10.98 21.88
CA MET A 1 10.86 -11.72 20.64
C MET A 1 11.43 -10.89 19.50
N SER A 2 12.18 -11.46 18.56
CA SER A 2 12.63 -10.69 17.39
C SER A 2 11.39 -10.38 16.56
N GLU A 3 10.98 -9.12 16.47
CA GLU A 3 9.93 -8.72 15.54
C GLU A 3 10.43 -9.02 14.13
N GLU A 4 9.64 -9.77 13.35
CA GLU A 4 9.93 -10.03 11.95
C GLU A 4 9.79 -8.69 11.20
N LEU A 5 10.92 -8.16 10.74
CA LEU A 5 10.99 -6.81 10.15
C LEU A 5 10.56 -6.78 8.67
N ALA A 6 10.61 -7.92 7.97
CA ALA A 6 10.20 -7.99 6.58
C ALA A 6 9.73 -9.38 6.16
N ARG A 7 8.82 -9.39 5.18
CA ARG A 7 8.35 -10.59 4.47
C ARG A 7 8.52 -10.41 2.98
N ARG A 8 8.80 -11.51 2.27
CA ARG A 8 8.80 -11.52 0.81
C ARG A 8 7.45 -12.03 0.30
N TYR A 9 6.83 -11.29 -0.60
CA TYR A 9 5.61 -11.68 -1.28
C TYR A 9 5.70 -11.27 -2.75
N ARG A 10 5.58 -12.24 -3.67
CA ARG A 10 5.65 -12.02 -5.13
C ARG A 10 6.81 -11.14 -5.59
N GLY A 11 8.01 -11.37 -5.07
CA GLY A 11 9.20 -10.58 -5.45
C GLY A 11 9.25 -9.17 -4.86
N ARG A 12 8.30 -8.79 -4.00
CA ARG A 12 8.33 -7.56 -3.22
C ARG A 12 8.71 -7.85 -1.76
N VAL A 13 9.41 -6.90 -1.17
CA VAL A 13 9.72 -6.89 0.27
C VAL A 13 8.68 -6.01 0.96
N VAL A 14 7.86 -6.62 1.80
CA VAL A 14 6.92 -5.92 2.68
C VAL A 14 7.64 -5.68 4.00
N PHE A 15 7.56 -4.48 4.54
CA PHE A 15 8.11 -4.09 5.84
C PHE A 15 7.06 -4.30 6.93
N GLY A 16 7.53 -4.80 8.06
CA GLY A 16 6.71 -5.00 9.26
C GLY A 16 6.38 -3.70 9.99
N PRO A 17 5.78 -3.79 11.19
CA PRO A 17 5.52 -5.02 11.94
C PRO A 17 4.37 -5.85 11.35
N PHE A 18 4.48 -7.18 11.47
CA PHE A 18 3.40 -8.10 11.10
C PHE A 18 2.68 -8.60 12.34
N GLU A 19 1.35 -8.61 12.26
CA GLU A 19 0.51 -9.14 13.32
C GLU A 19 -0.24 -10.40 12.82
N PRO A 20 -0.41 -11.43 13.67
CA PRO A 20 -1.20 -12.59 13.33
C PRO A 20 -2.63 -12.20 12.93
N VAL A 21 -3.16 -12.85 11.91
CA VAL A 21 -4.57 -12.72 11.52
C VAL A 21 -5.40 -13.70 12.33
N ASP A 22 -6.44 -13.21 13.00
CA ASP A 22 -7.52 -14.08 13.47
C ASP A 22 -8.36 -14.51 12.25
N PRO A 23 -8.51 -15.82 11.99
CA PRO A 23 -9.31 -16.32 10.87
C PRO A 23 -10.73 -15.74 10.80
N ASP A 24 -11.34 -15.42 11.94
CA ASP A 24 -12.70 -14.87 12.01
C ASP A 24 -12.79 -13.44 11.46
N GLU A 25 -11.69 -12.68 11.47
CA GLU A 25 -11.65 -11.29 11.00
C GLU A 25 -11.83 -11.19 9.48
N THR A 26 -11.45 -12.25 8.77
CA THR A 26 -11.76 -12.42 7.34
C THR A 26 -13.27 -12.42 7.12
N SER A 27 -13.93 -13.32 7.83
CA SER A 27 -15.37 -13.53 7.72
C SER A 27 -16.13 -12.29 8.17
N ALA A 28 -15.59 -11.53 9.13
CA ALA A 28 -16.14 -10.25 9.55
C ALA A 28 -16.10 -9.21 8.42
N LEU A 29 -14.96 -9.06 7.74
CA LEU A 29 -14.83 -8.16 6.60
C LEU A 29 -15.72 -8.58 5.42
N GLU A 30 -15.67 -9.85 5.02
CA GLU A 30 -16.45 -10.40 3.91
C GLU A 30 -17.96 -10.26 4.13
N ARG A 31 -18.42 -10.44 5.37
CA ARG A 31 -19.82 -10.20 5.74
C ARG A 31 -20.22 -8.73 5.62
N GLU A 32 -19.33 -7.81 5.95
CA GLU A 32 -19.60 -6.37 5.83
C GLU A 32 -19.64 -5.91 4.37
N ILE A 33 -18.72 -6.37 3.54
CA ILE A 33 -18.70 -6.04 2.10
C ILE A 33 -19.74 -6.83 1.30
N GLY A 34 -20.31 -7.89 1.89
CA GLY A 34 -21.39 -8.71 1.31
C GLY A 34 -20.94 -9.78 0.32
N GLN A 35 -19.64 -10.03 0.20
CA GLN A 35 -19.05 -11.03 -0.71
C GLN A 35 -17.65 -11.44 -0.24
N ALA A 36 -17.07 -12.45 -0.89
CA ALA A 36 -15.69 -12.85 -0.64
C ALA A 36 -14.69 -11.75 -1.03
N LEU A 37 -13.47 -11.82 -0.52
CA LEU A 37 -12.38 -10.98 -1.01
C LEU A 37 -11.86 -11.49 -2.37
N PRO A 38 -11.34 -10.61 -3.25
CA PRO A 38 -10.60 -11.01 -4.43
C PRO A 38 -9.44 -11.97 -4.06
N PRO A 39 -9.29 -13.12 -4.75
CA PRO A 39 -8.34 -14.17 -4.33
C PRO A 39 -6.88 -13.72 -4.21
N ALA A 40 -6.41 -12.86 -5.12
CA ALA A 40 -5.04 -12.32 -5.09
C ALA A 40 -4.79 -11.50 -3.81
N TYR A 41 -5.71 -10.60 -3.47
CA TYR A 41 -5.61 -9.81 -2.25
C TYR A 41 -5.77 -10.66 -1.00
N ARG A 42 -6.66 -11.67 -1.05
CA ARG A 42 -6.81 -12.62 0.04
C ARG A 42 -5.49 -13.33 0.36
N ALA A 43 -4.82 -13.84 -0.67
CA ALA A 43 -3.53 -14.51 -0.53
C ALA A 43 -2.45 -13.58 0.05
N PHE A 44 -2.49 -12.30 -0.30
CA PHE A 44 -1.60 -11.30 0.31
C PHE A 44 -1.87 -11.12 1.81
N LEU A 45 -3.14 -10.99 2.22
CA LEU A 45 -3.49 -10.85 3.63
C LEU A 45 -3.07 -12.07 4.46
N ASP A 46 -3.21 -13.28 3.91
CA ASP A 46 -2.77 -14.50 4.58
C ASP A 46 -1.23 -14.54 4.75
N ALA A 47 -0.48 -13.91 3.84
CA ALA A 47 0.99 -13.88 3.88
C ALA A 47 1.57 -12.76 4.75
N ALA A 48 1.03 -11.54 4.66
CA ALA A 48 1.62 -10.35 5.28
C ALA A 48 0.67 -9.62 6.25
N ASN A 49 -0.63 -9.61 5.96
CA ASN A 49 -1.65 -8.89 6.74
C ASN A 49 -1.34 -7.39 6.94
N GLY A 50 -1.29 -6.64 5.84
CA GLY A 50 -0.90 -5.23 5.84
C GLY A 50 0.62 -5.06 5.81
N GLY A 51 1.13 -4.13 6.60
CA GLY A 51 2.54 -3.74 6.61
C GLY A 51 2.81 -2.53 5.73
N ASN A 52 4.08 -2.16 5.63
CA ASN A 52 4.52 -1.06 4.78
C ASN A 52 5.13 -1.61 3.48
N LEU A 53 4.65 -1.14 2.33
CA LEU A 53 5.12 -1.53 1.01
C LEU A 53 5.76 -0.30 0.33
N PRO A 54 7.03 0.01 0.63
CA PRO A 54 7.69 1.23 0.18
C PRO A 54 8.05 1.11 -1.31
N TYR A 55 7.05 1.23 -2.16
CA TYR A 55 7.16 1.22 -3.60
C TYR A 55 6.20 2.26 -4.16
N SER A 56 6.56 2.78 -5.31
CA SER A 56 5.71 3.70 -6.06
C SER A 56 4.99 2.99 -7.19
N VAL A 57 3.85 3.57 -7.58
CA VAL A 57 3.10 3.28 -8.80
C VAL A 57 2.88 4.58 -9.54
N ARG A 58 2.74 4.54 -10.87
CA ARG A 58 2.45 5.75 -11.65
C ARG A 58 0.95 6.03 -11.68
N VAL A 59 0.58 7.28 -11.38
CA VAL A 59 -0.81 7.75 -11.42
C VAL A 59 -0.92 8.98 -12.33
N PRO A 60 -1.75 8.95 -13.40
CA PRO A 60 -2.37 7.75 -13.99
C PRO A 60 -1.31 6.77 -14.55
N PRO A 61 -1.67 5.52 -14.87
CA PRO A 61 -0.71 4.58 -15.44
C PRO A 61 -0.12 5.06 -16.77
N GLY A 62 1.17 4.83 -16.95
CA GLY A 62 1.90 5.23 -18.16
C GLY A 62 3.16 6.04 -17.83
N PRO A 63 4.00 6.32 -18.82
CA PRO A 63 5.31 6.97 -18.62
C PRO A 63 5.21 8.38 -18.04
N ASP A 64 4.11 9.08 -18.32
CA ASP A 64 3.86 10.46 -17.88
C ASP A 64 3.19 10.55 -16.51
N GLY A 65 2.81 9.40 -15.92
CA GLY A 65 2.19 9.33 -14.60
C GLY A 65 3.15 9.69 -13.48
N GLU A 66 2.64 10.37 -12.46
CA GLU A 66 3.41 10.75 -11.28
C GLU A 66 3.67 9.52 -10.39
N PRO A 67 4.90 9.30 -9.90
CA PRO A 67 5.18 8.30 -8.88
C PRO A 67 4.44 8.63 -7.57
N ILE A 68 3.56 7.74 -7.14
CA ILE A 68 2.86 7.84 -5.86
C ILE A 68 3.13 6.59 -5.04
N SER A 69 3.49 6.76 -3.76
CA SER A 69 3.80 5.68 -2.82
C SER A 69 2.66 5.46 -1.83
N TYR A 70 1.77 4.52 -2.14
CA TYR A 70 0.70 4.06 -1.24
C TYR A 70 1.23 2.99 -0.28
N SER A 71 2.24 3.36 0.51
CA SER A 71 3.04 2.39 1.25
C SER A 71 2.31 1.80 2.45
N ASP A 72 1.32 2.46 3.03
CA ASP A 72 0.68 2.00 4.25
C ASP A 72 -0.50 1.08 3.92
N LEU A 73 -0.26 -0.24 3.91
CA LEU A 73 -1.30 -1.22 3.67
C LEU A 73 -2.14 -1.45 4.92
N PHE A 74 -3.45 -1.44 4.75
CA PHE A 74 -4.38 -1.68 5.86
C PHE A 74 -4.37 -3.15 6.25
N ARG A 75 -4.42 -3.39 7.56
CA ARG A 75 -4.45 -4.74 8.11
C ARG A 75 -5.87 -5.26 8.25
N LEU A 76 -6.01 -6.58 8.17
CA LEU A 76 -7.19 -7.29 8.62
C LEU A 76 -7.25 -7.33 10.15
N GLY A 77 -8.46 -7.27 10.68
CA GLY A 77 -8.73 -7.37 12.11
C GLY A 77 -8.71 -6.04 12.87
N ARG A 78 -8.68 -6.14 14.19
CA ARG A 78 -8.73 -5.01 15.11
C ARG A 78 -7.35 -4.42 15.36
N ASP A 79 -7.34 -3.18 15.82
CA ASP A 79 -6.12 -2.55 16.27
C ASP A 79 -5.68 -3.00 17.66
N ARG A 80 -4.56 -2.44 18.15
CA ARG A 80 -4.02 -2.77 19.49
C ARG A 80 -4.96 -2.41 20.64
N ARG A 81 -6.00 -1.61 20.39
CA ARG A 81 -7.05 -1.27 21.36
C ARG A 81 -8.25 -2.20 21.25
N GLY A 82 -8.23 -3.16 20.32
CA GLY A 82 -9.35 -4.07 20.07
C GLY A 82 -10.46 -3.41 19.25
N GLU A 83 -10.17 -2.34 18.50
CA GLU A 83 -11.17 -1.60 17.72
C GLU A 83 -10.94 -1.73 16.22
N TYR A 84 -11.99 -1.58 15.41
CA TYR A 84 -11.86 -1.39 13.95
C TYR A 84 -11.49 0.08 13.65
N GLY A 85 -10.30 0.46 14.12
CA GLY A 85 -9.77 1.82 14.06
C GLY A 85 -9.10 2.18 12.72
N TRP A 86 -8.33 3.27 12.74
CA TRP A 86 -7.48 3.69 11.63
C TRP A 86 -6.45 2.62 11.27
N GLY A 87 -6.20 2.43 9.97
CA GLY A 87 -5.29 1.43 9.46
C GLY A 87 -5.84 0.00 9.42
N THR A 88 -7.12 -0.22 9.80
CA THR A 88 -7.79 -1.53 9.70
C THR A 88 -8.75 -1.55 8.51
N LEU A 89 -8.79 -2.64 7.75
CA LEU A 89 -9.62 -2.75 6.54
C LEU A 89 -11.10 -2.47 6.81
N LEU A 90 -11.66 -3.12 7.84
CA LEU A 90 -13.08 -2.93 8.18
C LEU A 90 -13.36 -1.52 8.71
N GLY A 91 -12.42 -0.94 9.47
CA GLY A 91 -12.53 0.43 9.94
C GLY A 91 -12.53 1.44 8.80
N GLU A 92 -11.58 1.30 7.87
CA GLU A 92 -11.45 2.20 6.72
C GLU A 92 -12.64 2.07 5.78
N TYR A 93 -13.09 0.85 5.50
CA TYR A 93 -14.29 0.61 4.69
C TYR A 93 -15.52 1.33 5.27
N ARG A 94 -15.78 1.18 6.58
CA ARG A 94 -16.90 1.85 7.26
C ARG A 94 -16.79 3.38 7.24
N ARG A 95 -15.60 3.93 7.44
CA ARG A 95 -15.36 5.38 7.35
C ARG A 95 -15.55 5.90 5.94
N LEU A 96 -15.10 5.16 4.93
CA LEU A 96 -15.28 5.52 3.53
C LEU A 96 -16.77 5.69 3.18
N GLN A 97 -17.64 4.79 3.68
CA GLN A 97 -19.10 4.90 3.49
C GLN A 97 -19.70 6.20 4.04
N GLN A 98 -19.06 6.82 5.03
CA GLN A 98 -19.51 8.04 5.69
C GLN A 98 -18.73 9.29 5.23
N SER A 99 -17.77 9.12 4.32
CA SER A 99 -16.89 10.18 3.85
C SER A 99 -17.55 11.02 2.77
N ARG A 100 -17.01 12.23 2.52
CA ARG A 100 -17.43 13.06 1.38
C ARG A 100 -17.12 12.42 0.03
N LEU A 101 -16.18 11.48 -0.03
CA LEU A 101 -15.92 10.72 -1.27
C LEU A 101 -17.15 9.92 -1.71
N ALA A 102 -18.05 9.56 -0.78
CA ALA A 102 -19.32 8.91 -1.12
C ALA A 102 -20.22 9.76 -2.03
N GLU A 103 -20.01 11.08 -2.09
CA GLU A 103 -20.75 11.98 -2.98
C GLU A 103 -20.25 11.90 -4.44
N HIS A 104 -19.06 11.36 -4.67
CA HIS A 104 -18.36 11.42 -5.95
C HIS A 104 -17.85 10.06 -6.47
N LEU A 105 -17.73 9.06 -5.58
CA LEU A 105 -17.25 7.72 -5.89
C LEU A 105 -18.28 6.66 -5.47
N PRO A 106 -18.33 5.51 -6.16
CA PRO A 106 -19.18 4.38 -5.79
C PRO A 106 -18.60 3.63 -4.58
N VAL A 107 -18.49 4.30 -3.43
CA VAL A 107 -17.77 3.78 -2.25
C VAL A 107 -18.31 2.45 -1.72
N THR A 108 -19.57 2.11 -2.01
CA THR A 108 -20.18 0.82 -1.63
C THR A 108 -19.53 -0.38 -2.32
N THR A 109 -18.85 -0.16 -3.45
CA THR A 109 -18.10 -1.20 -4.16
C THR A 109 -16.60 -1.01 -4.05
N LEU A 110 -16.11 -0.10 -3.20
CA LEU A 110 -14.68 0.18 -3.06
C LEU A 110 -14.20 -0.22 -1.68
N LEU A 111 -13.25 -1.16 -1.62
CA LEU A 111 -12.55 -1.52 -0.40
C LEU A 111 -11.21 -0.75 -0.37
N PRO A 112 -11.03 0.23 0.53
CA PRO A 112 -9.73 0.87 0.69
C PRO A 112 -8.73 -0.17 1.24
N ILE A 113 -7.56 -0.28 0.61
CA ILE A 113 -6.53 -1.27 0.97
C ILE A 113 -5.19 -0.67 1.35
N ALA A 114 -4.93 0.57 0.95
CA ALA A 114 -3.70 1.28 1.28
C ALA A 114 -3.91 2.79 1.24
N ARG A 115 -2.96 3.52 1.83
CA ARG A 115 -2.89 4.97 1.74
C ARG A 115 -1.46 5.48 1.60
N THR A 116 -1.33 6.75 1.23
CA THR A 116 -0.10 7.52 1.46
C THR A 116 -0.05 8.01 2.91
N GLY A 117 1.01 8.72 3.29
CA GLY A 117 1.05 9.45 4.57
C GLY A 117 0.02 10.60 4.69
N GLY A 118 -0.75 10.86 3.63
CA GLY A 118 -1.87 11.81 3.60
C GLY A 118 -3.22 11.13 3.35
N ASP A 119 -4.08 11.78 2.56
CA ASP A 119 -5.46 11.31 2.31
C ASP A 119 -5.61 10.46 1.04
N ASP A 120 -4.54 10.29 0.25
CA ASP A 120 -4.59 9.51 -1.00
C ASP A 120 -4.75 8.01 -0.71
N LEU A 121 -5.60 7.35 -1.50
CA LEU A 121 -6.03 5.98 -1.25
C LEU A 121 -5.83 5.09 -2.47
N VAL A 122 -5.58 3.81 -2.21
CA VAL A 122 -5.76 2.74 -3.19
C VAL A 122 -6.91 1.86 -2.74
N PHE A 123 -7.74 1.48 -3.70
CA PHE A 123 -8.93 0.65 -3.51
C PHE A 123 -8.83 -0.65 -4.30
N LEU A 124 -9.52 -1.67 -3.81
CA LEU A 124 -10.01 -2.77 -4.64
C LEU A 124 -11.45 -2.48 -5.05
N ASP A 125 -11.73 -2.59 -6.34
CA ASP A 125 -13.10 -2.56 -6.85
C ASP A 125 -13.74 -3.93 -6.65
N LEU A 126 -14.90 -3.92 -6.01
CA LEU A 126 -15.71 -5.08 -5.68
C LEU A 126 -16.96 -5.17 -6.57
N ALA A 127 -17.13 -4.26 -7.54
CA ALA A 127 -18.20 -4.32 -8.51
C ALA A 127 -18.05 -5.57 -9.40
N PRO A 128 -19.14 -6.29 -9.75
CA PRO A 128 -19.04 -7.56 -10.48
C PRO A 128 -18.27 -7.52 -11.81
N ASP A 129 -18.28 -6.39 -12.51
CA ASP A 129 -17.63 -6.20 -13.81
C ASP A 129 -16.15 -5.77 -13.70
N ARG A 130 -15.71 -5.35 -12.51
CA ARG A 130 -14.34 -4.89 -12.22
C ARG A 130 -13.76 -5.57 -10.97
N TYR A 131 -14.32 -6.71 -10.59
CA TYR A 131 -14.04 -7.37 -9.32
C TYR A 131 -12.55 -7.73 -9.18
N GLY A 132 -11.89 -7.14 -8.20
CA GLY A 132 -10.47 -7.30 -7.94
C GLY A 132 -9.58 -6.21 -8.54
N GLN A 133 -10.10 -5.36 -9.43
CA GLN A 133 -9.33 -4.28 -10.05
C GLN A 133 -8.81 -3.31 -8.99
N VAL A 134 -7.56 -2.86 -9.15
CA VAL A 134 -6.93 -1.90 -8.24
C VAL A 134 -7.10 -0.49 -8.79
N LEU A 135 -7.69 0.41 -7.98
CA LEU A 135 -7.90 1.82 -8.33
C LEU A 135 -7.06 2.72 -7.43
N GLY A 136 -6.40 3.72 -8.02
CA GLY A 136 -5.69 4.76 -7.28
C GLY A 136 -6.50 6.04 -7.25
N LEU A 137 -6.46 6.74 -6.12
CA LEU A 137 -6.96 8.10 -5.96
C LEU A 137 -5.85 8.97 -5.38
N VAL A 138 -5.60 10.10 -6.03
CA VAL A 138 -4.74 11.19 -5.56
C VAL A 138 -5.62 12.43 -5.42
N HIS A 139 -5.68 12.99 -4.22
CA HIS A 139 -6.43 14.21 -3.98
C HIS A 139 -5.74 15.39 -4.65
N GLY A 140 -6.53 16.23 -5.31
CA GLY A 140 -6.06 17.51 -5.81
C GLY A 140 -5.57 18.39 -4.66
N LEU A 141 -4.46 19.10 -4.86
CA LEU A 141 -4.07 20.11 -3.88
C LEU A 141 -5.00 21.33 -4.01
N PRO A 142 -5.26 22.06 -2.92
CA PRO A 142 -5.94 23.35 -3.00
C PRO A 142 -5.24 24.29 -4.00
N GLU A 143 -5.99 25.13 -4.71
CA GLU A 143 -5.47 26.01 -5.78
C GLU A 143 -4.26 26.89 -5.37
N TRP A 144 -4.13 27.20 -4.07
CA TRP A 144 -3.04 28.03 -3.54
C TRP A 144 -1.69 27.28 -3.40
N ALA A 145 -1.68 25.95 -3.48
CA ALA A 145 -0.50 25.11 -3.29
C ALA A 145 0.16 24.65 -4.61
N GLY A 146 -0.35 25.06 -5.77
CA GLY A 146 0.18 24.72 -7.09
C GLY A 146 -0.75 23.84 -7.94
N SER A 147 -0.27 23.43 -9.13
CA SER A 147 -1.02 23.02 -10.33
C SER A 147 -1.88 21.74 -10.26
N ARG A 148 -2.17 21.15 -9.10
CA ARG A 148 -3.09 20.00 -9.00
C ARG A 148 -4.54 20.47 -8.97
N ALA A 149 -5.02 20.98 -10.10
CA ALA A 149 -6.43 21.34 -10.26
C ALA A 149 -7.28 20.06 -10.45
N GLY A 150 -7.60 19.39 -9.34
CA GLY A 150 -8.58 18.29 -9.29
C GLY A 150 -8.01 16.94 -8.84
N ASP A 151 -8.89 16.10 -8.29
CA ASP A 151 -8.58 14.72 -7.91
C ASP A 151 -8.24 13.90 -9.16
N MET A 152 -7.15 13.13 -9.10
CA MET A 152 -6.80 12.16 -10.13
C MET A 152 -7.20 10.76 -9.65
N SER A 153 -7.96 10.04 -10.48
CA SER A 153 -8.29 8.64 -10.22
C SER A 153 -8.15 7.80 -11.48
N GLY A 154 -7.81 6.53 -11.32
CA GLY A 154 -7.67 5.61 -12.44
C GLY A 154 -7.43 4.18 -12.02
N ALA A 155 -7.75 3.24 -12.91
CA ALA A 155 -7.40 1.85 -12.74
C ALA A 155 -5.88 1.68 -12.87
N LEU A 156 -5.24 1.19 -11.80
CA LEU A 156 -3.80 0.97 -11.75
C LEU A 156 -3.41 -0.42 -12.28
N ALA A 157 -4.25 -1.42 -12.03
CA ALA A 157 -4.03 -2.79 -12.48
C ALA A 157 -5.34 -3.60 -12.45
N ASP A 158 -5.38 -4.67 -13.25
CA ASP A 158 -6.56 -5.55 -13.36
C ASP A 158 -6.83 -6.38 -12.10
N ASP A 159 -5.79 -6.66 -11.31
CA ASP A 159 -5.90 -7.29 -10.00
C ASP A 159 -4.73 -6.89 -9.07
N PHE A 160 -4.74 -7.39 -7.84
CA PHE A 160 -3.71 -7.07 -6.85
C PHE A 160 -2.33 -7.64 -7.21
N ASP A 161 -2.26 -8.77 -7.92
CA ASP A 161 -0.97 -9.33 -8.33
C ASP A 161 -0.33 -8.47 -9.42
N ALA A 162 -1.12 -8.06 -10.42
CA ALA A 162 -0.69 -7.13 -11.47
C ALA A 162 -0.32 -5.76 -10.89
N TYR A 163 -1.00 -5.30 -9.84
CA TYR A 163 -0.61 -4.10 -9.10
C TYR A 163 0.79 -4.24 -8.50
N LEU A 164 1.07 -5.34 -7.79
CA LEU A 164 2.39 -5.61 -7.23
C LEU A 164 3.48 -5.68 -8.32
N ASP A 165 3.15 -6.24 -9.49
CA ASP A 165 4.07 -6.32 -10.62
C ASP A 165 4.40 -4.93 -11.20
N ALA A 166 3.46 -3.99 -11.16
CA ALA A 166 3.63 -2.61 -11.62
C ALA A 166 4.41 -1.72 -10.65
N LEU A 167 4.58 -2.13 -9.39
CA LEU A 167 5.33 -1.39 -8.38
C LEU A 167 6.82 -1.30 -8.70
N PHE A 168 7.40 -0.12 -8.44
CA PHE A 168 8.83 0.15 -8.60
C PHE A 168 9.39 0.93 -7.41
N ILE A 169 10.70 0.84 -7.21
CA ILE A 169 11.39 1.68 -6.23
C ILE A 169 11.64 3.04 -6.89
N ASP A 170 10.98 4.07 -6.40
CA ASP A 170 11.25 5.45 -6.81
C ASP A 170 12.62 5.90 -6.29
N ARG A 171 13.30 6.76 -7.04
CA ARG A 171 14.65 7.21 -6.70
C ARG A 171 14.67 7.99 -5.39
N ASP A 172 13.75 8.92 -5.22
CA ASP A 172 13.76 9.81 -4.06
C ASP A 172 13.44 9.00 -2.80
N LEU A 173 12.46 8.09 -2.89
CA LEU A 173 12.18 7.11 -1.84
C LEU A 173 13.40 6.24 -1.48
N ALA A 174 14.15 5.76 -2.48
CA ALA A 174 15.36 4.96 -2.26
C ALA A 174 16.46 5.75 -1.55
N GLU A 175 16.69 6.98 -1.99
CA GLU A 175 17.71 7.89 -1.45
C GLU A 175 17.39 8.25 0.00
N ASP A 176 16.15 8.64 0.29
CA ASP A 176 15.70 8.98 1.65
C ASP A 176 15.77 7.76 2.59
N THR A 177 15.24 6.61 2.16
CA THR A 177 15.26 5.38 2.97
C THR A 177 16.69 4.94 3.27
N TRP A 178 17.60 5.07 2.31
CA TRP A 178 19.00 4.74 2.51
C TRP A 178 19.70 5.74 3.43
N ALA A 179 19.46 7.05 3.28
CA ALA A 179 20.04 8.08 4.15
C ALA A 179 19.71 7.83 5.63
N ASP A 180 18.47 7.43 5.92
CA ASP A 180 18.01 7.06 7.27
C ASP A 180 18.64 5.76 7.80
N THR A 181 19.27 4.97 6.95
CA THR A 181 19.72 3.60 7.29
C THR A 181 21.24 3.43 7.18
N ALA A 182 21.92 4.21 6.34
CA ALA A 182 23.32 4.03 5.97
C ALA A 182 24.29 4.06 7.16
N HIS A 183 23.94 4.84 8.19
CA HIS A 183 24.73 5.03 9.40
C HIS A 183 24.65 3.85 10.39
N LEU A 184 23.70 2.92 10.20
CA LEU A 184 23.55 1.73 11.03
C LEU A 184 24.65 0.71 10.75
N ASP A 185 24.95 -0.14 11.74
CA ASP A 185 25.92 -1.23 11.57
C ASP A 185 25.48 -2.18 10.44
N PRO A 186 26.37 -2.67 9.56
CA PRO A 186 26.01 -3.65 8.51
C PRO A 186 25.38 -4.96 9.03
N ALA A 187 25.57 -5.28 10.31
CA ALA A 187 24.90 -6.39 10.99
C ALA A 187 23.52 -6.02 11.54
N ASP A 188 23.13 -4.74 11.52
CA ASP A 188 21.82 -4.28 11.94
C ASP A 188 20.71 -4.95 11.10
N PRO A 189 19.72 -5.61 11.76
CA PRO A 189 18.66 -6.30 11.06
C PRO A 189 17.83 -5.41 10.13
N TRP A 190 17.58 -4.15 10.52
CA TRP A 190 16.82 -3.21 9.70
C TRP A 190 17.62 -2.79 8.47
N ARG A 191 18.91 -2.50 8.62
CA ARG A 191 19.78 -2.20 7.48
C ARG A 191 19.77 -3.32 6.44
N ARG A 192 19.84 -4.59 6.89
CA ARG A 192 19.76 -5.74 5.99
C ARG A 192 18.42 -5.86 5.27
N VAL A 193 17.32 -5.41 5.89
CA VAL A 193 15.99 -5.36 5.23
C VAL A 193 16.01 -4.32 4.11
N VAL A 194 16.52 -3.13 4.37
CA VAL A 194 16.63 -2.06 3.36
C VAL A 194 17.54 -2.47 2.20
N GLU A 195 18.69 -3.06 2.49
CA GLU A 195 19.59 -3.59 1.45
C GLU A 195 18.90 -4.66 0.59
N GLN A 196 18.13 -5.58 1.20
CA GLN A 196 17.35 -6.57 0.46
C GLN A 196 16.25 -5.98 -0.41
N TRP A 197 15.59 -4.92 0.07
CA TRP A 197 14.57 -4.19 -0.69
C TRP A 197 15.19 -3.51 -1.91
N LEU A 198 16.27 -2.74 -1.72
CA LEU A 198 17.01 -2.10 -2.80
C LEU A 198 17.57 -3.11 -3.80
N ASP A 199 18.11 -4.24 -3.32
CA ASP A 199 18.60 -5.33 -4.19
C ASP A 199 17.51 -5.95 -5.05
N GLY A 200 16.28 -6.00 -4.54
CA GLY A 200 15.14 -6.58 -5.24
C GLY A 200 14.52 -5.66 -6.29
N GLY A 201 14.62 -4.34 -6.13
CA GLY A 201 13.91 -3.37 -6.97
C GLY A 201 14.77 -2.31 -7.67
N LEU A 202 16.05 -2.18 -7.32
CA LEU A 202 16.95 -1.16 -7.87
C LEU A 202 18.39 -1.69 -8.00
N ALA A 203 18.63 -2.60 -8.94
CA ALA A 203 19.87 -3.39 -9.03
C ALA A 203 21.20 -2.58 -9.04
N ASP A 204 21.20 -1.34 -9.52
CA ASP A 204 22.38 -0.48 -9.60
C ASP A 204 22.55 0.47 -8.40
N TRP A 205 21.70 0.37 -7.37
CA TRP A 205 21.65 1.30 -6.24
C TRP A 205 23.00 1.52 -5.56
N ARG A 206 23.81 0.45 -5.38
CA ARG A 206 25.13 0.53 -4.73
C ARG A 206 26.16 1.37 -5.47
N THR A 207 25.92 1.68 -6.74
CA THR A 207 26.80 2.52 -7.56
C THR A 207 26.28 3.94 -7.70
N ARG A 208 25.11 4.24 -7.12
CA ARG A 208 24.51 5.57 -7.18
C ARG A 208 25.28 6.51 -6.25
N PRO A 209 25.44 7.80 -6.61
CA PRO A 209 26.18 8.76 -5.79
C PRO A 209 25.69 8.86 -4.34
N TRP A 210 24.37 8.81 -4.13
CA TRP A 210 23.75 8.85 -2.80
C TRP A 210 23.99 7.59 -1.94
N ALA A 211 24.36 6.46 -2.56
CA ALA A 211 24.63 5.23 -1.83
C ALA A 211 26.10 5.11 -1.37
N THR A 212 27.01 5.81 -2.05
CA THR A 212 28.46 5.72 -1.86
C THR A 212 29.07 6.86 -1.06
N GLY A 213 28.32 7.95 -0.85
CA GLY A 213 28.74 9.13 -0.08
C GLY A 213 28.51 8.95 1.41
#